data_AF-A0A533Y2B2-F1
#
_entry.id   AF-A0A533Y2B2-F1
#
_cell.length_a   1.000
_cell.length_b   1.000
_cell.length_c   1.000
_cell.angle_alpha   90.00
_cell.angle_beta   90.00
_cell.angle_gamma   90.00
#
_symmetry.space_group_name_H-M   'P 1'
#
loop_
_entity.id
_entity.type
_entity.pdbx_description
1 polymer ?
#
loop_
_entity_poly.entity_id
_entity_poly.type
_entity_poly.pdbx_seq_one_letter_code
_entity_poly.pdbx_strand_id
1 'polypeptide(L)'
;MDKQAGRRQDVGAVKGCNVTEVYCDFDGTITRVDATDAVLEAFALPAWREWEQRWVSGEITSQHCLSRQVELIQADRDTLIHFVADLPIDEGILELDRRCAEEGVPLTVVSDGFDLIVEAVLRRHGLL
;
A
#
# COMPACT_ATOMS: atom_id res chain seq x y z
N MET A 1 -15.35 -6.60 52.50
CA MET A 1 -14.07 -7.34 52.38
C MET A 1 -14.37 -8.70 51.79
N ASP A 2 -14.86 -8.72 50.56
CA ASP A 2 -14.07 -8.75 49.32
C ASP A 2 -13.26 -10.03 49.16
N LYS A 3 -13.69 -10.84 48.20
CA LYS A 3 -12.83 -11.36 47.13
C LYS A 3 -13.72 -11.86 45.99
N GLN A 4 -13.90 -11.00 45.00
CA GLN A 4 -14.41 -11.36 43.68
C GLN A 4 -13.51 -12.45 43.08
N ALA A 5 -14.10 -13.60 42.79
CA ALA A 5 -13.51 -14.60 41.92
C ALA A 5 -13.50 -14.04 40.49
N GLY A 6 -12.32 -13.75 39.97
CA GLY A 6 -12.11 -13.28 38.61
C GLY A 6 -12.65 -14.30 37.61
N ARG A 7 -13.70 -13.89 36.90
CA ARG A 7 -14.25 -14.60 35.73
C ARG A 7 -13.16 -14.60 34.66
N ARG A 8 -12.57 -15.76 34.35
CA ARG A 8 -11.81 -15.94 33.11
C ARG A 8 -12.78 -15.67 31.98
N GLN A 9 -12.55 -14.60 31.23
CA GLN A 9 -13.28 -14.35 30.01
C GLN A 9 -12.74 -15.33 28.97
N ASP A 10 -13.55 -16.35 28.71
CA ASP A 10 -13.43 -17.22 27.56
C ASP A 10 -13.68 -16.32 26.34
N VAL A 11 -12.62 -15.94 25.62
CA VAL A 11 -12.73 -15.19 24.37
C VAL A 11 -13.29 -16.19 23.37
N GLY A 12 -14.61 -16.21 23.25
CA GLY A 12 -15.35 -17.16 22.44
C GLY A 12 -14.77 -17.24 21.03
N ALA A 13 -14.43 -18.46 20.62
CA ALA A 13 -14.01 -18.75 19.25
C ALA A 13 -15.05 -18.18 18.28
N VAL A 14 -14.62 -17.22 17.46
CA VAL A 14 -15.39 -16.78 16.30
C VAL A 14 -15.54 -18.00 15.39
N LYS A 15 -16.78 -18.46 15.17
CA LYS A 15 -17.06 -19.50 14.18
C LYS A 15 -16.51 -19.05 12.82
N GLY A 16 -15.61 -19.85 12.28
CA GLY A 16 -14.69 -19.48 11.22
C GLY A 16 -15.37 -18.94 9.96
N CYS A 17 -14.94 -17.76 9.53
CA CYS A 17 -14.99 -17.41 8.12
C CYS A 17 -13.91 -18.25 7.43
N ASN A 18 -14.30 -19.10 6.48
CA ASN A 18 -13.31 -19.70 5.58
C ASN A 18 -12.87 -18.59 4.63
N VAL A 19 -11.76 -17.94 4.94
CA VAL A 19 -11.13 -16.97 4.04
C VAL A 19 -10.65 -17.75 2.82
N THR A 20 -11.19 -17.42 1.64
CA THR A 20 -10.81 -18.07 0.38
C THR A 20 -9.75 -17.29 -0.37
N GLU A 21 -9.66 -15.98 -0.13
CA GLU A 21 -8.75 -15.06 -0.79
C GLU A 21 -8.58 -13.80 0.06
N VAL A 22 -7.42 -13.16 -0.03
CA VAL A 22 -7.12 -11.88 0.61
C VAL A 22 -6.70 -10.90 -0.49
N TYR A 23 -7.31 -9.71 -0.46
CA TYR A 23 -6.90 -8.58 -1.28
C TYR A 23 -6.32 -7.53 -0.35
N CYS A 24 -5.11 -7.06 -0.65
CA CYS A 24 -4.39 -6.10 0.17
C CYS A 24 -4.11 -4.86 -0.65
N ASP A 25 -4.50 -3.71 -0.11
CA ASP A 25 -4.12 -2.42 -0.65
C ASP A 25 -2.60 -2.19 -0.52
N PHE A 26 -2.03 -1.26 -1.29
CA PHE A 26 -0.60 -0.97 -1.31
C PHE A 26 -0.23 0.31 -0.57
N ASP A 27 -0.70 1.47 -1.04
CA ASP A 27 -0.27 2.78 -0.57
C ASP A 27 -0.83 3.10 0.82
N GLY A 28 0.05 3.35 1.79
CA GLY A 28 -0.36 3.55 3.19
C GLY A 28 -0.84 2.28 3.89
N THR A 29 -0.81 1.13 3.21
CA THR A 29 -1.15 -0.20 3.74
C THR A 29 0.09 -1.10 3.81
N ILE A 30 0.70 -1.41 2.65
CA ILE A 30 1.98 -2.13 2.56
C ILE A 30 3.13 -1.14 2.72
N THR A 31 3.14 -0.06 1.93
CA THR A 31 4.07 1.04 2.15
C THR A 31 3.55 1.91 3.29
N ARG A 32 4.46 2.43 4.14
CA ARG A 32 4.06 3.33 5.23
C ARG A 32 3.72 4.74 4.77
N VAL A 33 4.02 5.03 3.51
CA VAL A 33 3.78 6.32 2.86
C VAL A 33 3.19 6.03 1.48
N ASP A 34 2.42 6.98 0.95
CA ASP A 34 1.98 6.93 -0.43
C ASP A 34 3.20 7.05 -1.36
N ALA A 35 3.42 6.04 -2.19
CA ALA A 35 4.58 5.94 -3.04
C ALA A 35 4.51 6.90 -4.24
N THR A 36 3.30 7.18 -4.73
CA THR A 36 3.08 8.16 -5.79
C THR A 36 3.42 9.56 -5.29
N ASP A 37 2.90 9.94 -4.12
CA ASP A 37 3.22 11.23 -3.49
C ASP A 37 4.72 11.37 -3.22
N ALA A 38 5.36 10.30 -2.69
CA ALA A 38 6.79 10.31 -2.43
C ALA A 38 7.62 10.58 -3.71
N VAL A 39 7.21 10.01 -4.85
CA VAL A 39 7.86 10.27 -6.15
C VAL A 39 7.60 11.69 -6.63
N LEU A 40 6.36 12.18 -6.53
CA LEU A 40 6.01 13.53 -6.98
C LEU A 40 6.73 14.60 -6.15
N GLU A 41 6.83 14.40 -4.84
CA GLU A 41 7.57 15.30 -3.94
C GLU A 41 9.07 15.32 -4.25
N ALA A 42 9.66 14.16 -4.57
CA ALA A 42 11.10 14.06 -4.81
C ALA A 42 11.51 14.52 -6.21
N PHE A 43 10.69 14.27 -7.24
CA PHE A 43 11.12 14.36 -8.63
C PHE A 43 10.22 15.19 -9.54
N ALA A 44 8.99 15.53 -9.16
CA ALA A 44 8.09 16.26 -10.04
C ALA A 44 8.24 17.78 -9.93
N LEU A 45 7.96 18.48 -11.04
CA LEU A 45 7.83 19.93 -11.02
C LEU A 45 6.65 20.36 -10.11
N PRO A 46 6.75 21.49 -9.37
CA PRO A 46 5.76 21.87 -8.35
C PRO A 46 4.30 21.97 -8.81
N ALA A 47 4.07 22.12 -10.12
CA ALA A 47 2.75 22.17 -10.74
C ALA A 47 1.92 20.88 -10.52
N TRP A 48 2.51 19.78 -10.05
CA TRP A 48 1.79 18.55 -9.77
C TRP A 48 0.69 18.74 -8.71
N ARG A 49 0.90 19.66 -7.77
CA ARG A 49 -0.08 20.02 -6.71
C ARG A 49 -1.32 20.72 -7.26
N GLU A 50 -1.18 21.45 -8.36
CA GLU A 50 -2.33 22.10 -9.02
C GLU A 50 -3.24 21.04 -9.63
N TRP A 51 -2.67 20.00 -10.24
CA TRP A 51 -3.44 18.87 -10.77
C TRP A 51 -4.15 18.11 -9.66
N GLU A 52 -3.47 17.86 -8.54
CA GLU A 52 -4.08 17.23 -7.38
C GLU A 52 -5.25 18.05 -6.84
N GLN A 53 -5.09 19.37 -6.70
CA GLN A 53 -6.17 20.23 -6.22
C GLN A 53 -7.41 20.16 -7.11
N ARG A 54 -7.23 20.08 -8.44
CA ARG A 54 -8.33 19.94 -9.40
C ARG A 54 -9.01 18.58 -9.31
N TRP A 55 -8.27 17.53 -8.98
CA TRP A 55 -8.86 16.22 -8.73
C TRP A 55 -9.65 16.19 -7.42
N VAL A 56 -9.07 16.69 -6.33
CA VAL A 56 -9.72 16.77 -5.01
C VAL A 56 -10.99 17.62 -5.06
N SER A 57 -11.04 18.66 -5.89
CA SER A 57 -12.24 19.47 -6.09
C SER A 57 -13.30 18.82 -7.00
N GLY A 58 -13.01 17.65 -7.57
CA GLY A 58 -13.90 16.92 -8.47
C GLY A 58 -13.97 17.48 -9.89
N GLU A 59 -13.04 18.38 -10.27
CA GLU A 59 -13.00 18.97 -11.61
C GLU A 59 -12.49 17.98 -12.67
N ILE A 60 -11.56 17.10 -12.29
CA ILE A 60 -10.97 16.08 -13.17
C ILE A 60 -11.01 14.70 -12.52
N THR A 61 -10.89 13.65 -13.33
CA THR A 61 -10.79 12.27 -12.84
C THR A 61 -9.39 11.98 -12.28
N SER A 62 -9.28 10.97 -11.42
CA SER A 62 -7.99 10.49 -10.89
C SER A 62 -7.04 10.09 -12.03
N GLN A 63 -7.54 9.39 -13.05
CA GLN A 63 -6.75 9.00 -14.23
C GLN A 63 -6.16 10.21 -14.96
N HIS A 64 -6.94 11.30 -15.12
CA HIS A 64 -6.44 12.53 -15.74
C HIS A 64 -5.37 13.17 -14.85
N CYS A 65 -5.63 13.28 -13.55
CA CYS A 65 -4.69 13.83 -12.57
C CYS A 65 -3.34 13.12 -12.63
N LEU A 66 -3.36 11.80 -12.49
CA LEU A 66 -2.18 10.95 -12.46
C LEU A 66 -1.38 11.09 -13.77
N SER A 67 -2.04 11.06 -14.92
CA SER A 67 -1.41 11.27 -16.23
C SER A 67 -0.64 12.60 -16.30
N ARG A 68 -1.23 13.69 -15.79
CA ARG A 68 -0.59 15.01 -15.78
C ARG A 68 0.54 15.14 -14.77
N GLN A 69 0.42 14.47 -13.62
CA GLN A 69 1.48 14.44 -12.61
C GLN A 69 2.71 13.66 -13.12
N VAL A 70 2.50 12.56 -13.86
CA VAL A 70 3.60 11.78 -14.49
C VAL A 70 4.39 12.62 -15.48
N GLU A 71 3.73 13.44 -16.30
CA GLU A 71 4.40 14.33 -17.27
C GLU A 71 5.36 15.32 -16.60
N LEU A 72 5.20 15.57 -15.30
CA LEU A 72 6.01 16.53 -14.54
C LEU A 72 7.22 15.89 -13.86
N ILE A 73 7.34 14.56 -13.84
CA ILE A 73 8.46 13.84 -13.21
C ILE A 73 9.76 14.10 -13.98
N GLN A 74 10.80 14.55 -13.27
CA GLN A 74 12.13 14.87 -13.79
C GLN A 74 13.17 13.83 -13.32
N ALA A 75 12.87 12.54 -13.55
CA ALA A 75 13.76 11.43 -13.23
C ALA A 75 13.63 10.33 -14.29
N ASP A 76 14.72 9.59 -14.51
CA ASP A 76 14.66 8.39 -15.33
C ASP A 76 14.08 7.21 -14.57
N ARG A 77 13.71 6.16 -15.32
CA ARG A 77 13.10 4.95 -14.78
C ARG A 77 13.95 4.28 -13.69
N ASP A 78 15.26 4.20 -13.88
CA ASP A 78 16.14 3.49 -12.94
C ASP A 78 16.29 4.27 -11.63
N THR A 79 16.30 5.60 -11.70
CA THR A 79 16.28 6.49 -10.53
C THR A 79 15.00 6.29 -9.73
N LEU A 80 13.84 6.24 -10.42
CA LEU A 80 12.55 6.00 -9.77
C LEU A 80 12.50 4.64 -9.09
N ILE A 81 12.93 3.57 -9.77
CA ILE A 81 12.97 2.20 -9.22
C ILE A 81 13.82 2.15 -7.96
N HIS A 82 15.04 2.70 -7.98
CA HIS A 82 15.91 2.67 -6.81
C HIS A 82 15.32 3.46 -5.64
N PHE A 83 14.75 4.63 -5.91
CA PHE A 83 14.13 5.46 -4.89
C PHE A 83 12.95 4.74 -4.22
N VAL A 84 12.00 4.22 -5.01
CA VAL A 84 10.80 3.60 -4.44
C VAL A 84 11.11 2.29 -3.75
N ALA A 85 12.10 1.54 -4.24
CA ALA A 85 12.56 0.32 -3.58
C ALA A 85 13.02 0.60 -2.14
N ASP A 86 13.56 1.77 -1.82
CA ASP A 86 13.98 2.11 -0.46
C ASP A 86 12.83 2.58 0.47
N LEU A 87 11.58 2.67 -0.03
CA LEU A 87 10.44 3.11 0.79
C LEU A 87 10.16 2.13 1.93
N PRO A 88 9.87 2.64 3.14
CA PRO A 88 9.58 1.79 4.29
C PRO A 88 8.24 1.08 4.11
N ILE A 89 8.21 -0.22 4.42
CA ILE A 89 6.97 -1.01 4.46
C ILE A 89 6.50 -1.28 5.90
N ASP A 90 5.22 -1.60 6.07
CA ASP A 90 4.73 -2.28 7.26
C ASP A 90 5.15 -3.76 7.18
N GLU A 91 6.09 -4.17 8.03
CA GLU A 91 6.62 -5.55 8.07
C GLU A 91 5.54 -6.59 8.41
N GLY A 92 4.37 -6.19 8.92
CA GLY A 92 3.22 -7.07 9.13
C GLY A 92 2.75 -7.76 7.85
N ILE A 93 2.99 -7.16 6.67
CA ILE A 93 2.66 -7.80 5.38
C ILE A 93 3.42 -9.11 5.17
N LEU A 94 4.66 -9.21 5.65
CA LEU A 94 5.49 -10.41 5.47
C LEU A 94 4.93 -11.59 6.27
N GLU A 95 4.44 -11.30 7.48
CA GLU A 95 3.76 -12.31 8.28
C GLU A 95 2.40 -12.67 7.68
N LEU A 96 1.65 -11.69 7.16
CA LEU A 96 0.38 -11.96 6.48
C LEU A 96 0.57 -12.87 5.26
N ASP A 97 1.53 -12.56 4.39
CA ASP A 97 1.88 -13.35 3.21
C ASP A 97 2.24 -14.80 3.58
N ARG A 98 3.12 -14.95 4.58
CA ARG A 98 3.52 -16.26 5.11
C ARG A 98 2.33 -17.07 5.61
N ARG A 99 1.41 -16.46 6.37
CA ARG A 99 0.23 -17.13 6.92
C ARG A 99 -0.77 -17.49 5.82
N CYS A 100 -0.98 -16.61 4.85
CA CYS A 100 -1.78 -16.89 3.66
C CYS A 100 -1.25 -18.11 2.90
N ALA A 101 0.07 -18.19 2.68
CA ALA A 101 0.72 -19.33 2.04
C ALA A 101 0.55 -20.64 2.84
N GLU A 102 0.69 -20.61 4.16
CA GLU A 102 0.49 -21.78 5.04
C GLU A 102 -0.93 -22.35 4.98
N GLU A 103 -1.93 -21.46 4.88
CA GLU A 103 -3.35 -21.83 4.86
C GLU A 103 -3.87 -22.09 3.43
N GLY A 104 -3.03 -21.94 2.40
CA GLY A 104 -3.43 -22.09 1.01
C GLY A 104 -4.41 -21.01 0.52
N VAL A 105 -4.34 -19.82 1.11
CA VAL A 105 -5.18 -18.67 0.78
C VAL A 105 -4.38 -17.69 -0.08
N PRO A 106 -4.79 -17.39 -1.33
CA PRO A 106 -4.09 -16.41 -2.15
C PRO A 106 -4.14 -15.01 -1.53
N LEU A 107 -3.00 -14.32 -1.57
CA LEU A 107 -2.87 -12.90 -1.25
C LEU A 107 -2.59 -12.12 -2.54
N THR A 108 -3.50 -11.21 -2.89
CA THR A 108 -3.39 -10.37 -4.09
C THR A 108 -3.22 -8.91 -3.66
N VAL A 109 -2.11 -8.28 -4.08
CA VAL A 109 -1.94 -6.84 -3.89
C VAL A 109 -2.74 -6.10 -4.97
N VAL A 110 -3.49 -5.07 -4.55
CA VAL A 110 -4.29 -4.21 -5.42
C VAL A 110 -3.86 -2.77 -5.16
N SER A 111 -3.54 -2.03 -6.21
CA SER A 111 -3.11 -0.63 -6.14
C SER A 111 -3.65 0.12 -7.34
N ASP A 112 -3.94 1.42 -7.17
CA ASP A 112 -4.21 2.36 -8.26
C ASP A 112 -2.97 3.20 -8.65
N GLY A 113 -1.83 2.92 -8.01
CA GLY A 113 -0.52 3.48 -8.34
C GLY A 113 0.09 2.89 -9.61
N PHE A 114 1.36 3.24 -9.86
CA PHE A 114 2.06 2.78 -11.06
C PHE A 114 2.64 1.38 -10.88
N ASP A 115 2.37 0.47 -11.83
CA ASP A 115 2.92 -0.89 -11.86
C ASP A 115 4.43 -0.92 -11.57
N LEU A 116 5.18 -0.02 -12.21
CA LEU A 116 6.63 0.10 -12.02
C LEU A 116 7.04 0.30 -10.55
N ILE A 117 6.29 1.14 -9.83
CA ILE A 117 6.56 1.49 -8.43
C ILE A 117 6.20 0.31 -7.54
N VAL A 118 4.98 -0.21 -7.72
CA VAL A 118 4.45 -1.33 -6.93
C VAL A 118 5.36 -2.54 -7.07
N GLU A 119 5.70 -2.93 -8.31
CA GLU A 119 6.58 -4.07 -8.56
C GLU A 119 7.97 -3.89 -7.96
N ALA A 120 8.56 -2.69 -8.04
CA ALA A 120 9.89 -2.43 -7.50
C ALA A 120 9.95 -2.63 -5.98
N VAL A 121 8.93 -2.16 -5.25
CA VAL A 121 8.81 -2.38 -3.80
C VAL A 121 8.59 -3.86 -3.48
N LEU A 122 7.59 -4.49 -4.11
CA LEU A 122 7.23 -5.87 -3.81
C LEU A 122 8.40 -6.83 -4.09
N ARG A 123 9.13 -6.67 -5.21
CA ARG A 123 10.29 -7.51 -5.55
C ARG A 123 11.42 -7.38 -4.54
N ARG A 124 11.68 -6.17 -4.04
CA ARG A 124 12.72 -5.97 -3.03
C ARG A 124 12.42 -6.74 -1.75
N HIS A 125 11.15 -6.81 -1.38
CA HIS A 125 10.69 -7.46 -0.15
C HIS A 125 10.31 -8.94 -0.34
N GLY A 126 10.45 -9.48 -1.56
CA GLY A 126 10.16 -10.90 -1.86
C GLY A 126 8.66 -11.22 -1.94
N LEU A 127 7.82 -10.22 -2.20
CA LEU A 127 6.37 -10.35 -2.34
C LEU A 127 5.90 -10.50 -3.80
N LEU A 128 6.86 -10.50 -4.76
CA LEU A 128 6.65 -10.71 -6.20
C LEU A 128 7.92 -11.31 -6.85
#